data_AF-A0A701P687-F1
#
_entry.id   AF-A0A701P687-F1
#
_cell.length_a   1.000
_cell.length_b   1.000
_cell.length_c   1.000
_cell.angle_alpha   90.00
_cell.angle_beta   90.00
_cell.angle_gamma   90.00
#
_symmetry.space_group_name_H-M   'P 1'
#
loop_
_entity.id
_entity.type
_entity.pdbx_description
1 polymer ?
#
loop_
_entity_poly.entity_id
_entity_poly.type
_entity_poly.pdbx_seq_one_letter_code
_entity_poly.pdbx_strand_id
1 'polypeptide(L)' 'MLGYIDTYNKAGYRLSTLSGMPHCQDNTKREFTHLVRVSLAYRKIEWEHVSTGTSGADD' A
#
# COMPACT_ATOMS: atom_id res chain seq x y z
N MET A 1 18.35 -1.01 3.98
CA MET A 1 18.25 0.19 3.11
C MET A 1 16.81 0.25 2.63
N LEU A 2 16.10 1.35 2.89
CA LEU A 2 14.77 1.56 2.30
C LEU A 2 14.96 1.99 0.84
N GLY A 3 14.33 1.26 -0.08
CA GLY A 3 14.36 1.58 -1.51
C GLY A 3 13.10 2.32 -1.91
N TYR A 4 13.25 3.41 -2.67
CA TYR A 4 12.15 4.05 -3.37
C TYR A 4 12.05 3.46 -4.78
N ILE A 5 10.88 2.95 -5.15
CA ILE A 5 10.63 2.40 -6.48
C ILE A 5 9.51 3.24 -7.10
N ASP A 6 9.82 3.90 -8.21
CA ASP A 6 8.82 4.53 -9.06
C ASP A 6 8.07 3.43 -9.82
N THR A 7 6.78 3.28 -9.53
CA THR A 7 5.91 2.32 -10.21
C THR A 7 4.70 3.04 -10.79
N TYR A 8 4.08 2.45 -11.81
CA TYR A 8 2.89 3.00 -12.45
C TYR A 8 1.79 1.95 -12.45
N ASN A 9 0.54 2.37 -12.25
CA ASN A 9 -0.59 1.47 -12.43
C ASN A 9 -0.85 1.21 -13.93
N LYS A 10 -1.73 0.25 -14.27
CA LYS A 10 -2.07 -0.10 -15.66
C LYS A 10 -2.61 1.08 -16.49
N ALA A 11 -3.12 2.12 -15.83
CA ALA A 11 -3.62 3.34 -16.43
C ALA A 11 -2.57 4.47 -16.51
N GLY A 12 -1.32 4.21 -16.11
CA GLY A 12 -0.20 5.16 -16.22
C GLY A 12 -0.08 6.16 -15.07
N TYR A 13 -0.86 6.03 -13.99
CA TYR A 13 -0.72 6.91 -12.82
C TYR A 13 0.47 6.49 -11.95
N ARG A 14 1.25 7.47 -11.52
CA ARG A 14 2.42 7.25 -10.65
C ARG A 14 1.97 6.77 -9.27
N LEU A 15 2.62 5.71 -8.82
CA LEU A 15 2.46 5.06 -7.55
C LEU A 15 3.76 5.21 -6.79
N SER A 16 3.69 5.67 -5.53
CA SER A 16 4.89 5.69 -4.68
C SER A 16 5.01 4.35 -3.97
N THR A 17 6.11 3.64 -4.20
CA THR A 17 6.39 2.35 -3.57
C THR A 17 7.63 2.45 -2.68
N LEU A 18 7.46 2.13 -1.40
CA LEU A 18 8.56 2.01 -0.44
C LEU A 18 8.75 0.53 -0.12
N SER A 19 9.95 0.02 -0.37
CA SER A 19 10.31 -1.36 -0.07
C SER A 19 11.31 -1.42 1.07
N GLY A 20 11.04 -2.30 2.04
CA GLY A 20 11.87 -2.51 3.22
C GLY A 20 11.94 -3.97 3.61
N MET A 21 13.15 -4.44 3.88
CA MET A 21 13.42 -5.72 4.51
C MET A 21 13.81 -5.47 5.97
N PRO A 22 13.22 -6.17 6.95
CA PRO A 22 13.68 -6.15 8.33
C PRO A 22 15.13 -6.67 8.43
N HIS A 23 15.85 -6.21 9.45
CA HIS A 23 17.22 -6.64 9.68
C HIS A 23 17.24 -8.10 10.19
N CYS A 24 17.94 -9.00 9.51
CA CYS A 24 17.88 -10.45 9.80
C CYS A 24 18.41 -10.85 11.19
N GLN A 25 19.19 -9.99 11.85
CA GLN A 25 19.72 -10.25 13.20
C GLN A 25 18.83 -9.65 14.31
N ASP A 26 17.78 -8.92 13.95
CA ASP A 26 16.86 -8.33 14.92
C ASP A 26 15.76 -9.35 15.28
N ASN A 27 15.90 -10.01 16.43
CA ASN A 27 14.94 -11.01 16.90
C ASN A 27 13.53 -10.45 17.13
N THR A 28 13.36 -9.13 17.26
CA THR A 28 12.05 -8.50 17.42
C THR A 28 11.28 -8.38 16.11
N LYS A 29 11.91 -8.73 14.98
CA LYS A 29 11.34 -8.63 13.64
C LYS A 29 11.35 -9.95 12.87
N ARG A 30 11.55 -11.06 13.59
CA ARG A 30 11.79 -12.39 13.00
C ARG A 30 10.58 -12.92 12.21
N GLU A 31 9.38 -12.53 12.62
CA GLU A 31 8.12 -12.91 11.98
C GLU A 31 7.82 -12.14 10.69
N PHE A 32 8.50 -11.01 10.46
CA PHE A 32 8.29 -10.20 9.27
C PHE A 32 9.10 -10.74 8.09
N THR A 33 8.47 -10.76 6.92
CA THR A 33 9.12 -11.15 5.66
C THR A 33 9.60 -9.90 4.91
N HIS A 34 8.78 -9.35 4.02
CA HIS A 34 9.05 -8.13 3.28
C HIS A 34 7.91 -7.15 3.46
N LEU A 35 8.25 -5.86 3.54
CA LEU A 35 7.28 -4.78 3.52
C LEU A 35 7.34 -4.07 2.17
N VAL A 36 6.20 -4.05 1.48
CA VAL A 36 5.99 -3.23 0.28
C VAL A 36 4.84 -2.28 0.58
N ARG A 37 5.17 -1.01 0.80
CA ARG A 37 4.16 0.03 1.03
C ARG A 37 3.85 0.72 -0.29
N VAL A 38 2.59 0.71 -0.66
CA VAL A 38 2.07 1.19 -1.94
C VAL A 38 1.11 2.35 -1.67
N SER A 39 1.34 3.53 -2.25
CA SER A 39 0.45 4.70 -2.09
C SER A 39 -0.16 5.14 -3.41
N LEU A 40 -1.49 5.11 -3.47
CA LEU A 40 -2.30 5.32 -4.67
C LEU A 40 -2.88 6.74 -4.72
N ALA A 41 -2.73 7.40 -5.86
CA ALA A 41 -3.58 8.54 -6.21
C ALA A 41 -4.83 8.01 -6.93
N TYR A 42 -5.99 8.56 -6.58
CA TYR A 42 -7.27 8.23 -7.19
C TYR A 42 -8.09 9.52 -7.36
N ARG A 43 -8.99 9.50 -8.34
CA ARG A 43 -9.98 10.56 -8.55
C ARG A 43 -11.24 10.24 -7.75
N LYS A 44 -11.82 9.08 -8.03
CA LYS A 44 -13.00 8.56 -7.34
C LYS A 44 -12.64 7.45 -6.36
N ILE A 45 -13.35 7.39 -5.23
CA ILE A 45 -13.32 6.30 -4.25
C ILE A 45 -14.73 5.96 -3.78
N GLU A 46 -14.97 4.68 -3.54
CA GLU A 46 -16.24 4.15 -3.02
C GLU A 46 -15.92 3.28 -1.80
N TRP A 47 -16.66 3.48 -0.72
CA TRP A 47 -16.58 2.69 0.50
C TRP A 47 -17.89 1.96 0.74
N GLU A 48 -17.79 0.71 1.16
CA GLU A 48 -18.94 -0.14 1.46
C GLU A 48 -18.73 -0.86 2.78
N HIS A 49 -19.69 -0.74 3.69
CA HIS A 49 -19.77 -1.55 4.90
C HIS A 49 -20.79 -2.67 4.69
N VAL A 50 -20.29 -3.79 4.16
CA VAL A 50 -21.11 -4.94 3.71
C VAL A 50 -22.02 -5.49 4.82
N SER A 51 -21.57 -5.48 6.07
CA SER A 51 -22.30 -6.06 7.20
C SER A 51 -23.56 -5.26 7.58
N THR A 52 -23.52 -3.92 7.52
CA THR A 52 -24.68 -3.06 7.88
C THR A 52 -25.31 -2.37 6.67
N GLY A 53 -24.81 -2.63 5.46
CA GLY A 53 -25.38 -2.16 4.20
C GLY A 53 -25.20 -0.66 3.91
N THR A 54 -24.32 0.05 4.63
CA THR A 54 -24.08 1.48 4.41
C THR A 54 -22.94 1.70 3.41
N SER A 55 -23.11 2.64 2.48
CA SER A 55 -22.11 3.00 1.47
C SER A 55 -21.85 4.50 1.43
N GLY A 56 -20.68 4.88 0.92
CA GLY A 56 -20.27 6.26 0.68
C GLY A 56 -19.38 6.36 -0.56
N ALA A 57 -19.38 7.50 -1.23
CA ALA A 57 -18.58 7.73 -2.43
C ALA A 57 -18.12 9.19 -2.51
N ASP A 58 -16.95 9.41 -3.12
CA ASP A 58 -16.34 10.72 -3.35
C ASP A 58 -15.62 10.72 -4.72
N ASP A 59 -15.71 11.81 -5.49
CA ASP A 59 -15.08 12.01 -6.82
C ASP A 59 -14.48 13.42 -6.95
#